data_AF-A0A7C9CRH8-F1
#
_entry.id   AF-A0A7C9CRH8-F1
#
_cell.length_a   1.000
_cell.length_b   1.000
_cell.length_c   1.000
_cell.angle_alpha   90.00
_cell.angle_beta   90.00
_cell.angle_gamma   90.00
#
_symmetry.space_group_name_H-M   'P 1'
#
loop_
_entity.id
_entity.type
_entity.pdbx_description
1 polymer ?
#
loop_
_entity_poly.entity_id
_entity_poly.type
_entity_poly.pdbx_seq_one_letter_code
_entity_poly.pdbx_strand_id
1 'polypeptide(L)'
;AEILKDRLSWHRDCRAVDIMNVMSTGNGGTIELLYMQLYALTTLAPARDFWLMRYTSLLEDGSVVICERSLNDTQNGPCMPSVQHFVRAEIMPSGYLIRPCEGGGSIIHIVDHVDLEPRRVPEVLRPLYESSTLLAQRTTVAALRQLRQISQEISQPNVSGFGKRPAALRALSQRLSKGFNEAVNGFMDEGWSMLESDGIDDVTVLVNSSPNKMMGANLYYSSGFPTVGTAVLCAKASMLLQNVPAAVLLRFLREHRSEWADSGIDAYAAAAVKAAPCALPVARTGCVGGQVILPLAHTIENEEFMEVVRLDNISHFREDMFMPADIFLLQVCSGVDETAVGACAELIFAPIDASFSDDAPLLPSGFRIIPVDSTKDVSSPKCTLDLTSALEVGQTGNKALGGDSNAGNNHKSVMT
;
A
#
# COMPACT_ATOMS: atom_id res chain seq x y z
N ALA A 1 10.30 -13.09 15.98
CA ALA A 1 10.61 -11.75 16.50
C ALA A 1 11.12 -10.85 15.37
N GLU A 2 12.26 -11.16 14.76
CA GLU A 2 12.87 -10.31 13.72
C GLU A 2 11.96 -9.99 12.53
N ILE A 3 11.20 -10.98 12.01
CA ILE A 3 10.23 -10.73 10.92
C ILE A 3 9.18 -9.67 11.30
N LEU A 4 8.69 -9.69 12.55
CA LEU A 4 7.70 -8.71 13.02
C LEU A 4 8.32 -7.33 13.25
N LYS A 5 9.59 -7.27 13.66
CA LYS A 5 10.34 -6.01 13.83
C LYS A 5 10.63 -5.35 12.48
N ASP A 6 10.89 -6.14 11.44
CA ASP A 6 11.15 -5.68 10.07
C ASP A 6 9.84 -5.28 9.35
N ARG A 7 9.24 -4.18 9.79
CA ARG A 7 7.98 -3.65 9.23
C ARG A 7 8.08 -3.35 7.73
N LEU A 8 9.26 -3.00 7.21
CA LEU A 8 9.45 -2.70 5.78
C LEU A 8 9.24 -3.94 4.89
N SER A 9 9.42 -5.15 5.43
CA SER A 9 9.25 -6.38 4.66
C SER A 9 7.79 -6.82 4.45
N TRP A 10 6.84 -6.30 5.24
CA TRP A 10 5.46 -6.79 5.26
C TRP A 10 4.39 -5.69 5.38
N HIS A 11 4.69 -4.56 6.02
CA HIS A 11 3.75 -3.47 6.18
C HIS A 11 3.86 -2.53 4.98
N ARG A 12 2.94 -2.67 4.02
CA ARG A 12 2.95 -1.91 2.75
C ARG A 12 2.92 -0.39 2.91
N ASP A 13 2.33 0.09 4.00
CA ASP A 13 2.27 1.52 4.30
C ASP A 13 3.52 2.03 4.99
N CYS A 14 4.40 1.14 5.46
CA CYS A 14 5.63 1.53 6.11
C CYS A 14 6.62 2.08 5.08
N ARG A 15 6.90 3.38 5.18
CA ARG A 15 7.86 4.08 4.35
C ARG A 15 9.29 3.83 4.82
N ALA A 16 9.54 4.09 6.10
CA ALA A 16 10.87 4.10 6.70
C ALA A 16 10.79 3.72 8.18
N VAL A 17 11.84 3.06 8.67
CA VAL A 17 12.07 2.75 10.08
C VAL A 17 13.56 2.97 10.36
N ASP A 18 13.87 4.02 11.11
CA ASP A 18 15.24 4.38 11.48
C ASP A 18 15.46 4.10 12.96
N ILE A 19 16.46 3.28 13.29
CA ILE A 19 16.85 2.99 14.67
C ILE A 19 17.85 4.08 15.09
N MET A 20 17.41 4.98 15.96
CA MET A 20 18.20 6.12 16.42
C MET A 20 19.16 5.75 17.55
N ASN A 21 18.77 4.82 18.41
CA ASN A 21 19.61 4.35 19.51
C ASN A 21 19.21 2.93 19.94
N VAL A 22 20.17 2.18 20.47
CA VAL A 22 19.97 0.84 21.03
C VAL A 22 20.65 0.78 22.39
N MET A 23 19.91 0.36 23.40
CA MET A 23 20.38 0.24 24.78
C MET A 23 20.09 -1.15 25.32
N SER A 24 21.09 -1.80 25.89
CA SER A 24 20.90 -3.05 26.61
C SER A 24 20.42 -2.78 28.03
N THR A 25 19.47 -3.58 28.49
CA THR A 25 18.98 -3.54 29.87
C THR A 25 19.67 -4.61 30.71
N GLY A 26 19.83 -4.38 32.01
CA GLY A 26 20.56 -5.28 32.92
C GLY A 26 19.93 -6.68 33.07
N ASN A 27 18.67 -6.85 32.66
CA ASN A 27 17.95 -8.13 32.65
C ASN A 27 17.99 -8.84 31.28
N GLY A 28 18.89 -8.44 30.37
CA GLY A 28 19.05 -9.10 29.06
C GLY A 28 18.04 -8.67 27.99
N GLY A 29 17.18 -7.68 28.26
CA GLY A 29 16.35 -7.06 27.24
C GLY A 29 17.08 -5.94 26.47
N THR A 30 16.48 -5.50 25.37
CA THR A 30 16.99 -4.42 24.51
C THR A 30 15.93 -3.34 24.34
N ILE A 31 16.31 -2.08 24.50
CA ILE A 31 15.48 -0.91 24.20
C ILE A 31 16.01 -0.26 22.92
N GLU A 32 15.17 -0.13 21.92
CA GLU A 32 15.43 0.58 20.67
C GLU A 32 14.62 1.88 20.66
N LEU A 33 15.25 2.99 20.32
CA LEU A 33 14.58 4.25 19.99
C LEU A 33 14.43 4.31 18.47
N LEU A 34 13.21 4.45 17.97
CA LEU A 34 12.92 4.37 16.54
C LEU A 34 12.12 5.56 16.06
N TYR A 35 12.44 6.00 14.86
CA TYR A 35 11.60 6.89 14.07
C TYR A 35 10.97 6.09 12.92
N MET A 36 9.64 6.12 12.82
CA MET A 36 8.91 5.38 11.79
C MET A 36 8.02 6.32 11.00
N GLN A 37 7.93 6.10 9.69
CA GLN A 37 7.06 6.84 8.79
C GLN A 37 6.10 5.90 8.07
N LEU A 38 4.84 6.31 7.95
CA LEU A 38 3.82 5.66 7.15
C LEU A 38 3.36 6.56 6.01
N TYR A 39 3.20 5.99 4.82
CA TYR A 39 2.56 6.63 3.68
C TYR A 39 1.13 7.06 4.00
N ALA A 40 0.66 8.15 3.40
CA ALA A 40 -0.76 8.47 3.36
C ALA A 40 -1.50 7.47 2.47
N LEU A 41 -2.74 7.15 2.86
CA LEU A 41 -3.59 6.23 2.12
C LEU A 41 -4.15 6.84 0.82
N THR A 42 -4.34 8.16 0.81
CA THR A 42 -5.00 8.96 -0.23
C THR A 42 -4.24 10.28 -0.43
N THR A 43 -4.48 11.01 -1.52
CA THR A 43 -3.86 12.34 -1.71
C THR A 43 -4.46 13.45 -0.83
N LEU A 44 -5.58 13.18 -0.15
CA LEU A 44 -6.39 14.16 0.59
C LEU A 44 -6.04 14.25 2.09
N ALA A 45 -5.07 13.46 2.56
CA ALA A 45 -4.63 13.46 3.95
C ALA A 45 -3.11 13.35 4.01
N PRO A 46 -2.43 14.02 4.96
CA PRO A 46 -0.98 13.94 5.11
C PRO A 46 -0.54 12.55 5.57
N ALA A 47 0.75 12.24 5.43
CA ALA A 47 1.37 11.01 5.93
C ALA A 47 1.54 11.02 7.46
N ARG A 48 1.88 9.88 8.08
CA ARG A 48 2.09 9.80 9.55
C ARG A 48 3.53 9.50 9.89
N ASP A 49 4.05 10.13 10.94
CA ASP A 49 5.31 9.77 11.56
C ASP A 49 5.12 9.40 13.03
N PHE A 50 6.06 8.64 13.56
CA PHE A 50 6.03 8.12 14.92
C PHE A 50 7.41 8.22 15.55
N TRP A 51 7.44 8.63 16.80
CA TRP A 51 8.63 8.56 17.65
C TRP A 51 8.40 7.50 18.72
N LEU A 52 9.11 6.38 18.61
CA LEU A 52 8.78 5.13 19.30
C LEU A 52 9.93 4.67 20.19
N MET A 53 9.56 4.04 21.30
CA MET A 53 10.41 3.15 22.07
C MET A 53 9.94 1.72 21.87
N ARG A 54 10.84 0.82 21.47
CA ARG A 54 10.60 -0.63 21.41
C ARG A 54 11.45 -1.34 22.45
N TYR A 55 10.81 -2.06 23.35
CA TYR A 55 11.49 -2.97 24.28
C TYR A 55 11.33 -4.41 23.79
N THR A 56 12.43 -5.15 23.69
CA THR A 56 12.43 -6.58 23.36
C THR A 56 13.08 -7.36 24.51
N SER A 57 12.46 -8.44 24.98
CA SER A 57 13.02 -9.28 26.04
C SER A 57 12.65 -10.75 25.86
N LEU A 58 13.57 -11.64 26.22
CA LEU A 58 13.35 -13.07 26.34
C LEU A 58 12.97 -13.39 27.79
N LEU A 59 11.81 -14.00 27.97
CA LEU A 59 11.29 -14.41 29.27
C LEU A 59 11.84 -15.78 29.68
N GLU A 60 11.71 -16.11 30.97
CA GLU A 60 12.23 -17.36 31.55
C GLU A 60 11.60 -18.63 30.94
N ASP A 61 10.35 -18.53 30.46
CA ASP A 61 9.63 -19.61 29.79
C ASP A 61 10.01 -19.78 28.30
N GLY A 62 10.99 -19.00 27.81
CA GLY A 62 11.41 -18.97 26.41
C GLY A 62 10.51 -18.13 25.51
N SER A 63 9.47 -17.47 26.05
CA SER A 63 8.64 -16.53 25.30
C SER A 63 9.41 -15.25 24.99
N VAL A 64 9.11 -14.63 23.85
CA VAL A 64 9.67 -13.32 23.48
C VAL A 64 8.58 -12.28 23.55
N VAL A 65 8.82 -11.21 24.31
CA VAL A 65 7.95 -10.04 24.37
C VAL A 65 8.59 -8.87 23.64
N ILE A 66 7.79 -8.18 22.83
CA ILE A 66 8.15 -6.94 22.17
C ILE A 66 7.07 -5.94 22.54
N CYS A 67 7.43 -4.87 23.24
CA CYS A 67 6.52 -3.78 23.61
C CYS A 67 6.90 -2.53 22.85
N GLU A 68 5.93 -1.87 22.24
CA GLU A 68 6.09 -0.62 21.50
C GLU A 68 5.20 0.46 22.13
N ARG A 69 5.75 1.67 22.22
CA ARG A 69 5.01 2.84 22.68
C ARG A 69 5.61 4.10 22.10
N SER A 70 4.77 5.07 21.76
CA SER A 70 5.23 6.42 21.43
C SER A 70 5.84 7.10 22.65
N LEU A 71 6.93 7.83 22.39
CA LEU A 71 7.54 8.71 23.36
C LEU A 71 6.90 10.09 23.22
N ASN A 72 6.21 10.49 24.28
CA ASN A 72 5.64 11.82 24.36
C ASN A 72 6.75 12.82 24.66
N ASP A 73 6.51 14.07 24.30
CA ASP A 73 7.44 15.18 24.54
C ASP A 73 7.48 15.52 26.04
N THR A 74 8.11 14.65 26.83
CA THR A 74 8.36 14.88 28.25
C THR A 74 9.53 15.84 28.36
N GLN A 75 9.39 16.84 29.24
CA GLN A 75 10.26 18.04 29.35
C GLN A 75 11.79 17.79 29.40
N ASN A 76 12.26 16.56 29.57
CA ASN A 76 13.68 16.20 29.66
C ASN A 76 14.11 15.04 28.73
N GLY A 77 13.26 14.61 27.79
CA GLY A 77 13.54 13.51 26.85
C GLY A 77 14.01 14.01 25.47
N PRO A 78 14.61 13.14 24.63
CA PRO A 78 14.87 13.47 23.24
C PRO A 78 13.55 13.70 22.49
N CYS A 79 13.30 14.96 22.13
CA CYS A 79 12.16 15.37 21.32
C CYS A 79 12.52 15.28 19.84
N MET A 80 11.66 14.61 19.06
CA MET A 80 11.75 14.64 17.60
C MET A 80 10.91 15.80 17.05
N PRO A 81 11.52 16.76 16.33
CA PRO A 81 10.80 17.90 15.76
C PRO A 81 9.74 17.42 14.77
N SER A 82 8.73 18.27 14.53
CA SER A 82 7.72 18.02 13.49
C SER A 82 8.39 18.01 12.12
N VAL A 83 8.10 16.98 11.33
CA VAL A 83 8.59 16.87 9.95
C VAL A 83 7.53 17.37 8.97
N GLN A 84 7.94 18.16 7.99
CA GLN A 84 7.04 18.70 6.98
C GLN A 84 6.33 17.55 6.24
N HIS A 85 5.03 17.71 5.94
CA HIS A 85 4.14 16.72 5.30
C HIS A 85 3.75 15.50 6.13
N PHE A 86 4.22 15.40 7.38
CA PHE A 86 3.84 14.35 8.32
C PHE A 86 3.03 14.91 9.49
N VAL A 87 2.05 14.12 9.93
CA VAL A 87 1.35 14.33 11.20
C VAL A 87 1.84 13.29 12.19
N ARG A 88 2.32 13.76 13.35
CA ARG A 88 2.80 12.90 14.44
C ARG A 88 1.63 12.12 15.02
N ALA A 89 1.65 10.81 14.81
CA ALA A 89 0.70 9.86 15.36
C ALA A 89 1.28 9.18 16.60
N GLU A 90 0.40 8.57 17.40
CA GLU A 90 0.77 7.93 18.67
C GLU A 90 0.46 6.44 18.65
N ILE A 91 1.45 5.62 19.03
CA ILE A 91 1.25 4.22 19.39
C ILE A 91 1.12 4.15 20.91
N MET A 92 -0.07 3.75 21.35
CA MET A 92 -0.34 3.40 22.75
C MET A 92 0.29 2.03 23.04
N PRO A 93 0.36 1.57 24.31
CA PRO A 93 1.00 0.30 24.65
C PRO A 93 0.54 -0.86 23.74
N SER A 94 1.45 -1.26 22.84
CA SER A 94 1.21 -2.19 21.73
C SER A 94 2.38 -3.18 21.63
N GLY A 95 2.26 -4.19 20.77
CA GLY A 95 3.36 -5.07 20.43
C GLY A 95 2.98 -6.54 20.36
N TYR A 96 3.94 -7.41 20.66
CA TYR A 96 3.89 -8.83 20.36
C TYR A 96 4.29 -9.68 21.57
N LEU A 97 3.55 -10.76 21.82
CA LEU A 97 3.97 -11.85 22.70
C LEU A 97 4.03 -13.14 21.88
N ILE A 98 5.25 -13.68 21.73
CA ILE A 98 5.54 -14.87 20.94
C ILE A 98 5.87 -16.00 21.92
N ARG A 99 5.00 -17.00 22.00
CA ARG A 99 5.17 -18.14 22.91
C ARG A 99 5.52 -19.40 22.11
N PRO A 100 6.63 -20.10 22.44
CA PRO A 100 6.93 -21.38 21.82
C PRO A 100 5.83 -22.40 22.16
N CYS A 101 5.58 -23.35 21.25
CA CYS A 101 4.63 -24.44 21.45
C CYS A 101 5.30 -25.79 21.26
N GLU A 102 4.83 -26.79 22.02
CA GLU A 102 5.19 -28.18 21.77
C GLU A 102 4.78 -28.57 20.34
N GLY A 103 5.73 -29.11 19.57
CA GLY A 103 5.52 -29.40 18.14
C GLY A 103 6.15 -28.41 17.16
N GLY A 104 6.99 -27.47 17.63
CA GLY A 104 7.82 -26.62 16.77
C GLY A 104 7.12 -25.38 16.19
N GLY A 105 5.94 -25.05 16.69
CA GLY A 105 5.19 -23.85 16.33
C GLY A 105 5.33 -22.71 17.35
N SER A 106 4.61 -21.62 17.12
CA SER A 106 4.50 -20.52 18.07
C SER A 106 3.08 -19.97 18.11
N ILE A 107 2.61 -19.61 19.30
CA ILE A 107 1.40 -18.81 19.48
C ILE A 107 1.83 -17.35 19.56
N ILE A 108 1.28 -16.52 18.68
CA ILE A 108 1.60 -15.10 18.60
C ILE A 108 0.37 -14.30 19.01
N HIS A 109 0.51 -13.47 20.04
CA HIS A 109 -0.47 -12.47 20.43
C HIS A 109 -0.01 -11.12 19.91
N ILE A 110 -0.89 -10.39 19.24
CA ILE A 110 -0.62 -9.07 18.67
C ILE A 110 -1.60 -8.09 19.30
N VAL A 111 -1.09 -6.96 19.79
CA VAL A 111 -1.90 -5.86 20.31
C VAL A 111 -1.51 -4.59 19.54
N ASP A 112 -2.45 -4.07 18.78
CA ASP A 112 -2.30 -2.81 18.04
C ASP A 112 -3.26 -1.76 18.64
N HIS A 113 -2.70 -0.70 19.21
CA HIS A 113 -3.46 0.46 19.69
C HIS A 113 -2.77 1.73 19.21
N VAL A 114 -3.37 2.39 18.23
CA VAL A 114 -2.78 3.53 17.52
C VAL A 114 -3.78 4.66 17.41
N ASP A 115 -3.36 5.88 17.74
CA ASP A 115 -4.05 7.11 17.39
C ASP A 115 -3.38 7.72 16.15
N LEU A 116 -4.11 7.70 15.03
CA LEU A 116 -3.65 8.21 13.75
C LEU A 116 -3.97 9.70 13.52
N GLU A 117 -4.29 10.42 14.59
CA GLU A 117 -4.69 11.83 14.57
C GLU A 117 -5.85 12.10 13.59
N PRO A 118 -7.00 11.40 13.74
CA PRO A 118 -8.13 11.51 12.82
C PRO A 118 -8.71 12.93 12.74
N ARG A 119 -8.47 13.77 13.77
CA ARG A 119 -8.85 15.18 13.80
C ARG A 119 -8.11 16.04 12.77
N ARG A 120 -6.95 15.60 12.32
CA ARG A 120 -6.12 16.25 11.29
C ARG A 120 -6.51 15.83 9.86
N VAL A 121 -7.56 15.04 9.72
CA VAL A 121 -8.04 14.48 8.45
C VAL A 121 -9.41 15.09 8.10
N PRO A 122 -9.72 15.35 6.81
CA PRO A 122 -11.06 15.74 6.38
C PRO A 122 -12.13 14.78 6.92
N GLU A 123 -13.27 15.34 7.34
CA GLU A 123 -14.33 14.57 8.02
C GLU A 123 -14.80 13.34 7.24
N VAL A 124 -14.90 13.46 5.91
CA VAL A 124 -15.32 12.36 5.04
C VAL A 124 -14.32 11.19 5.01
N LEU A 125 -13.05 11.43 5.33
CA LEU A 125 -11.99 10.41 5.36
C LEU A 125 -11.65 9.95 6.76
N ARG A 126 -12.18 10.62 7.79
CA ARG A 126 -11.91 10.31 9.20
C ARG A 126 -12.14 8.85 9.57
N PRO A 127 -13.18 8.15 9.05
CA PRO A 127 -13.36 6.73 9.31
C PRO A 127 -12.16 5.85 8.92
N LEU A 128 -11.37 6.25 7.92
CA LEU A 128 -10.15 5.53 7.53
C LEU A 128 -9.03 5.59 8.58
N TYR A 129 -9.12 6.51 9.53
CA TYR A 129 -8.12 6.70 10.59
C TYR A 129 -8.65 6.36 11.98
N GLU A 130 -9.98 6.21 12.13
CA GLU A 130 -10.65 5.79 13.37
C GLU A 130 -11.01 4.30 13.37
N SER A 131 -11.14 3.67 12.20
CA SER A 131 -11.58 2.28 12.09
C SER A 131 -10.53 1.30 12.59
N SER A 132 -10.82 0.65 13.72
CA SER A 132 -10.01 -0.45 14.25
C SER A 132 -9.96 -1.65 13.31
N THR A 133 -11.02 -1.87 12.52
CA THR A 133 -11.08 -2.94 11.52
C THR A 133 -10.07 -2.68 10.42
N LEU A 134 -10.04 -1.46 9.88
CA LEU A 134 -9.09 -1.10 8.83
C LEU A 134 -7.65 -1.12 9.34
N LEU A 135 -7.41 -0.62 10.56
CA LEU A 135 -6.10 -0.74 11.23
C LEU A 135 -5.67 -2.21 11.31
N ALA A 136 -6.49 -3.07 11.91
CA ALA A 136 -6.18 -4.49 12.09
C ALA A 136 -5.94 -5.22 10.76
N GLN A 137 -6.69 -4.89 9.71
CA GLN A 137 -6.47 -5.48 8.38
C GLN A 137 -5.12 -5.06 7.77
N ARG A 138 -4.72 -3.79 7.90
CA ARG A 138 -3.47 -3.27 7.31
C ARG A 138 -2.22 -3.59 8.13
N THR A 139 -2.35 -3.82 9.44
CA THR A 139 -1.23 -4.14 10.33
C THR A 139 -1.28 -5.61 10.77
N THR A 140 -2.20 -5.97 11.66
CA THR A 140 -2.26 -7.28 12.33
C THR A 140 -2.39 -8.43 11.33
N VAL A 141 -3.37 -8.34 10.44
CA VAL A 141 -3.65 -9.39 9.45
C VAL A 141 -2.52 -9.47 8.42
N ALA A 142 -1.98 -8.33 7.98
CA ALA A 142 -0.83 -8.29 7.08
C ALA A 142 0.41 -9.00 7.68
N ALA A 143 0.71 -8.75 8.97
CA ALA A 143 1.80 -9.41 9.68
C ALA A 143 1.59 -10.93 9.77
N LEU A 144 0.38 -11.37 10.12
CA LEU A 144 0.05 -12.79 10.19
C LEU A 144 0.11 -13.47 8.82
N ARG A 145 -0.35 -12.80 7.76
CA ARG A 145 -0.26 -13.30 6.38
C ARG A 145 1.20 -13.47 5.96
N GLN A 146 2.07 -12.49 6.26
CA GLN A 146 3.50 -12.61 6.00
C GLN A 146 4.12 -13.81 6.71
N LEU A 147 3.83 -13.99 8.00
CA LEU A 147 4.37 -15.11 8.78
C LEU A 147 3.90 -16.45 8.22
N ARG A 148 2.62 -16.58 7.84
CA ARG A 148 2.09 -17.77 7.17
C ARG A 148 2.79 -18.03 5.84
N GLN A 149 2.99 -16.99 5.04
CA GLN A 149 3.68 -17.06 3.75
C GLN A 149 5.10 -17.59 3.89
N ILE A 150 5.90 -17.00 4.78
CA ILE A 150 7.28 -17.42 5.05
C ILE A 150 7.32 -18.85 5.59
N SER A 151 6.41 -19.20 6.50
CA SER A 151 6.34 -20.55 7.07
C SER A 151 6.10 -21.62 6.00
N GLN A 152 5.23 -21.34 5.02
CA GLN A 152 4.93 -22.30 3.94
C GLN A 152 6.10 -22.45 2.98
N GLU A 153 6.78 -21.36 2.63
CA GLU A 153 7.96 -21.40 1.75
C GLU A 153 9.11 -22.21 2.35
N ILE A 154 9.31 -22.12 3.67
CA ILE A 154 10.29 -22.94 4.39
C ILE A 154 9.86 -24.42 4.39
N SER A 155 8.56 -24.68 4.52
CA SER A 155 8.03 -26.05 4.66
C SER A 155 7.90 -26.81 3.34
N GLN A 156 7.66 -26.12 2.21
CA GLN A 156 7.44 -26.72 0.89
C GLN A 156 8.34 -26.12 -0.19
N PRO A 157 9.68 -26.29 -0.12
CA PRO A 157 10.59 -25.71 -1.10
C PRO A 157 10.43 -26.28 -2.53
N ASN A 158 9.78 -27.44 -2.69
CA ASN A 158 9.79 -28.23 -3.93
C ASN A 158 8.40 -28.57 -4.53
N VAL A 159 7.30 -27.93 -4.08
CA VAL A 159 5.96 -28.26 -4.57
C VAL A 159 5.52 -27.33 -5.73
N SER A 160 5.61 -27.91 -6.93
CA SER A 160 4.80 -27.68 -8.14
C SER A 160 5.30 -26.72 -9.23
N GLY A 161 5.33 -27.30 -10.44
CA GLY A 161 5.24 -26.74 -11.80
C GLY A 161 5.37 -25.23 -12.02
N PHE A 162 6.28 -24.89 -12.94
CA PHE A 162 6.57 -23.54 -13.44
C PHE A 162 7.30 -22.61 -12.46
N GLY A 163 8.59 -22.88 -12.21
CA GLY A 163 9.67 -21.88 -12.18
C GLY A 163 9.52 -20.58 -11.36
N LYS A 164 8.64 -20.52 -10.36
CA LYS A 164 8.34 -19.28 -9.62
C LYS A 164 9.08 -19.27 -8.29
N ARG A 165 9.99 -18.30 -8.10
CA ARG A 165 10.61 -17.98 -6.81
C ARG A 165 9.58 -17.17 -6.00
N PRO A 166 8.85 -17.73 -5.02
CA PRO A 166 7.76 -17.02 -4.33
C PRO A 166 8.29 -15.78 -3.59
N ALA A 167 9.50 -15.89 -3.04
CA ALA A 167 10.20 -14.76 -2.44
C ALA A 167 10.50 -13.61 -3.42
N ALA A 168 10.87 -13.91 -4.66
CA ALA A 168 11.14 -12.88 -5.67
C ALA A 168 9.84 -12.18 -6.10
N LEU A 169 8.74 -12.92 -6.29
CA LEU A 169 7.45 -12.35 -6.62
C LEU A 169 6.88 -11.49 -5.48
N ARG A 170 7.09 -11.89 -4.22
CA ARG A 170 6.73 -11.05 -3.08
C ARG A 170 7.56 -9.78 -3.03
N ALA A 171 8.89 -9.89 -3.20
CA ALA A 171 9.77 -8.74 -3.26
C ALA A 171 9.34 -7.77 -4.38
N LEU A 172 8.95 -8.33 -5.53
CA LEU A 172 8.46 -7.57 -6.67
C LEU A 172 7.12 -6.86 -6.39
N SER A 173 6.17 -7.53 -5.74
CA SER A 173 4.90 -6.92 -5.31
C SER A 173 5.13 -5.78 -4.29
N GLN A 174 6.03 -6.00 -3.33
CA GLN A 174 6.42 -4.97 -2.36
C GLN A 174 7.07 -3.77 -3.05
N ARG A 175 7.94 -3.99 -4.05
CA ARG A 175 8.55 -2.91 -4.85
C ARG A 175 7.52 -2.11 -5.64
N LEU A 176 6.56 -2.78 -6.29
CA LEU A 176 5.45 -2.11 -6.98
C LEU A 176 4.61 -1.26 -6.02
N SER A 177 4.18 -1.86 -4.91
CA SER A 177 3.34 -1.19 -3.90
C SER A 177 4.06 0.00 -3.27
N LYS A 178 5.35 -0.17 -2.94
CA LYS A 178 6.21 0.91 -2.41
C LYS A 178 6.34 2.05 -3.41
N GLY A 179 6.66 1.76 -4.68
CA GLY A 179 6.79 2.79 -5.69
C GLY A 179 5.47 3.54 -5.96
N PHE A 180 4.34 2.83 -5.91
CA PHE A 180 3.00 3.46 -6.04
C PHE A 180 2.74 4.41 -4.87
N ASN A 181 3.01 3.96 -3.64
CA ASN A 181 2.89 4.79 -2.45
C ASN A 181 3.82 6.02 -2.47
N GLU A 182 5.05 5.87 -2.95
CA GLU A 182 5.98 6.99 -3.15
C GLU A 182 5.45 8.01 -4.15
N ALA A 183 4.87 7.57 -5.26
CA ALA A 183 4.27 8.46 -6.26
C ALA A 183 3.03 9.20 -5.72
N VAL A 184 2.14 8.48 -5.03
CA VAL A 184 0.94 9.07 -4.40
C VAL A 184 1.30 10.09 -3.32
N ASN A 185 2.38 9.89 -2.56
CA ASN A 185 2.76 10.81 -1.50
C ASN A 185 3.63 11.96 -2.04
N GLY A 186 4.61 11.67 -2.90
CA GLY A 186 5.39 12.68 -3.59
C GLY A 186 6.33 13.47 -2.67
N PHE A 187 7.03 12.79 -1.76
CA PHE A 187 7.91 13.45 -0.80
C PHE A 187 9.14 14.09 -1.46
N MET A 188 9.55 15.25 -0.94
CA MET A 188 10.65 16.04 -1.50
C MET A 188 12.04 15.39 -1.33
N ASP A 189 12.23 14.62 -0.25
CA ASP A 189 13.46 13.87 0.02
C ASP A 189 13.67 12.71 -0.98
N GLU A 190 12.62 12.26 -1.66
CA GLU A 190 12.68 11.31 -2.80
C GLU A 190 12.85 12.02 -4.16
N GLY A 191 13.06 13.34 -4.17
CA GLY A 191 13.29 14.14 -5.38
C GLY A 191 12.02 14.56 -6.12
N TRP A 192 10.83 14.40 -5.52
CA TRP A 192 9.60 14.95 -6.10
C TRP A 192 9.49 16.45 -5.82
N SER A 193 9.02 17.18 -6.82
CA SER A 193 8.71 18.60 -6.72
C SER A 193 7.36 18.87 -7.37
N MET A 194 6.60 19.79 -6.79
CA MET A 194 5.28 20.16 -7.31
C MET A 194 5.45 21.09 -8.51
N LEU A 195 4.75 20.79 -9.61
CA LEU A 195 4.60 21.74 -10.71
C LEU A 195 3.62 22.83 -10.27
N GLU A 196 3.88 24.09 -10.63
CA GLU A 196 2.97 25.19 -10.31
C GLU A 196 1.54 24.85 -10.77
N SER A 197 0.62 24.80 -9.80
CA SER A 197 -0.81 24.61 -10.00
C SER A 197 -1.50 25.87 -9.48
N ASP A 198 -2.58 26.27 -10.16
CA ASP A 198 -3.42 27.41 -9.76
C ASP A 198 -4.21 27.14 -8.47
N GLY A 199 -4.11 25.94 -7.88
CA GLY A 199 -4.76 25.53 -6.66
C GLY A 199 -6.26 25.25 -6.82
N ILE A 200 -6.77 25.22 -8.05
CA ILE A 200 -8.17 24.97 -8.39
C ILE A 200 -8.39 23.52 -8.86
N ASP A 201 -7.32 22.85 -9.30
CA ASP A 201 -7.41 21.49 -9.83
C ASP A 201 -7.45 20.38 -8.76
N ASP A 202 -8.39 19.44 -8.92
CA ASP A 202 -8.49 18.19 -8.16
C ASP A 202 -7.33 17.20 -8.44
N VAL A 203 -6.43 17.57 -9.36
CA VAL A 203 -5.28 16.77 -9.81
C VAL A 203 -3.99 17.50 -9.44
N THR A 204 -3.12 16.81 -8.70
CA THR A 204 -1.77 17.31 -8.42
C THR A 204 -0.77 16.68 -9.38
N VAL A 205 0.06 17.50 -10.02
CA VAL A 205 1.16 17.04 -10.88
C VAL A 205 2.49 17.27 -10.19
N LEU A 206 3.26 16.19 -10.06
CA LEU A 206 4.60 16.19 -9.50
C LEU A 206 5.61 15.79 -10.57
N VAL A 207 6.81 16.37 -10.47
CA VAL A 207 7.95 16.04 -11.32
C VAL A 207 9.10 15.51 -10.47
N ASN A 208 9.70 14.40 -10.91
CA ASN A 208 10.89 13.83 -10.32
C ASN A 208 12.01 13.79 -11.36
N SER A 209 13.09 14.52 -11.07
CA SER A 209 14.28 14.60 -11.91
C SER A 209 15.47 13.87 -11.28
N SER A 210 15.23 12.94 -10.35
CA SER A 210 16.32 12.24 -9.65
C SER A 210 16.90 11.11 -10.51
N PRO A 211 18.24 10.96 -10.56
CA PRO A 211 18.91 9.94 -11.35
C PRO A 211 18.60 8.51 -10.90
N ASN A 212 18.13 8.29 -9.66
CA ASN A 212 17.76 6.98 -9.15
C ASN A 212 16.43 6.46 -9.73
N LYS A 213 15.53 7.37 -10.10
CA LYS A 213 14.30 7.06 -10.85
C LYS A 213 14.52 7.14 -12.37
N MET A 214 15.62 7.76 -12.80
CA MET A 214 16.08 7.75 -14.18
C MET A 214 16.82 6.44 -14.48
N MET A 215 16.31 5.67 -15.42
CA MET A 215 17.10 4.58 -16.01
C MET A 215 18.31 5.14 -16.78
N GLY A 216 19.38 4.33 -16.88
CA GLY A 216 20.71 4.62 -17.44
C GLY A 216 20.78 5.09 -18.89
N ALA A 217 20.06 6.15 -19.22
CA ALA A 217 20.06 6.81 -20.51
C ALA A 217 21.11 7.93 -20.53
N ASN A 218 22.37 7.57 -20.72
CA ASN A 218 23.30 8.48 -21.38
C ASN A 218 22.97 8.46 -22.89
N LEU A 219 21.93 9.20 -23.27
CA LEU A 219 21.61 9.41 -24.68
C LEU A 219 22.44 10.58 -25.21
N TYR A 220 23.51 10.25 -25.94
CA TYR A 220 24.16 11.20 -26.84
C TYR A 220 23.34 11.27 -28.12
N TYR A 221 22.58 12.35 -28.32
CA TYR A 221 22.12 12.69 -29.67
C TYR A 221 23.33 13.07 -30.53
N SER A 222 23.32 12.62 -31.79
CA SER A 222 24.30 12.99 -32.82
C SER A 222 24.33 14.49 -33.17
N SER A 223 23.51 15.33 -32.49
CA SER A 223 23.40 16.77 -32.68
C SER A 223 24.15 17.63 -31.66
N GLY A 224 24.88 17.05 -30.69
CA GLY A 224 25.78 17.82 -29.81
C GLY A 224 25.10 18.74 -28.78
N PHE A 225 23.77 18.65 -28.60
CA PHE A 225 23.07 19.27 -27.49
C PHE A 225 23.04 18.32 -26.27
N PRO A 226 23.32 18.80 -25.05
CA PRO A 226 23.10 18.01 -23.85
C PRO A 226 21.61 17.71 -23.70
N THR A 227 21.28 16.50 -23.23
CA THR A 227 19.90 16.08 -22.95
C THR A 227 19.22 17.06 -21.99
N VAL A 228 18.20 17.76 -22.47
CA VAL A 228 17.23 18.42 -21.58
C VAL A 228 16.53 17.29 -20.82
N GLY A 229 16.65 17.33 -19.50
CA GLY A 229 16.56 16.16 -18.62
C GLY A 229 15.30 15.31 -18.74
N THR A 230 15.49 13.99 -18.71
CA THR A 230 14.42 13.00 -18.60
C THR A 230 13.79 13.08 -17.22
N ALA A 231 12.58 13.61 -17.08
CA ALA A 231 11.88 13.68 -15.80
C ALA A 231 10.68 12.72 -15.78
N VAL A 232 10.38 12.16 -14.62
CA VAL A 232 9.15 11.39 -14.40
C VAL A 232 8.06 12.35 -13.94
N LEU A 233 6.93 12.35 -14.65
CA LEU A 233 5.74 13.06 -14.23
C LEU A 233 4.79 12.10 -13.53
N CYS A 234 4.22 12.53 -12.40
CA CYS A 234 3.16 11.83 -11.70
C CYS A 234 1.96 12.76 -11.57
N ALA A 235 0.85 12.40 -12.18
CA ALA A 235 -0.44 13.00 -11.90
C ALA A 235 -1.16 12.11 -10.89
N LYS A 236 -1.65 12.72 -9.79
CA LYS A 236 -2.37 12.02 -8.74
C LYS A 236 -3.64 12.78 -8.37
N ALA A 237 -4.70 12.05 -8.09
CA ALA A 237 -5.98 12.60 -7.68
C ALA A 237 -6.59 11.73 -6.59
N SER A 238 -7.67 12.18 -5.98
CA SER A 238 -8.50 11.29 -5.17
C SER A 238 -9.93 11.75 -5.26
N MET A 239 -10.85 10.80 -5.44
CA MET A 239 -12.27 11.07 -5.59
C MET A 239 -13.10 10.21 -4.66
N LEU A 240 -14.19 10.81 -4.17
CA LEU A 240 -15.17 10.10 -3.36
C LEU A 240 -16.23 9.48 -4.27
N LEU A 241 -16.34 8.16 -4.22
CA LEU A 241 -17.34 7.38 -4.92
C LEU A 241 -18.49 7.05 -3.97
N GLN A 242 -19.71 7.07 -4.49
CA GLN A 242 -20.92 6.72 -3.76
C GLN A 242 -21.58 5.52 -4.42
N ASN A 243 -21.96 4.54 -3.62
CA ASN A 243 -22.70 3.35 -4.05
C ASN A 243 -21.95 2.49 -5.08
N VAL A 244 -20.62 2.46 -4.98
CA VAL A 244 -19.75 1.63 -5.83
C VAL A 244 -18.92 0.70 -4.93
N PRO A 245 -19.19 -0.61 -4.92
CA PRO A 245 -18.36 -1.59 -4.25
C PRO A 245 -16.94 -1.60 -4.82
N ALA A 246 -15.94 -1.61 -3.94
CA ALA A 246 -14.53 -1.50 -4.33
C ALA A 246 -14.08 -2.65 -5.25
N ALA A 247 -14.47 -3.89 -4.93
CA ALA A 247 -14.11 -5.07 -5.71
C ALA A 247 -14.74 -5.05 -7.12
N VAL A 248 -16.00 -4.62 -7.25
CA VAL A 248 -16.68 -4.51 -8.55
C VAL A 248 -16.01 -3.48 -9.44
N LEU A 249 -15.69 -2.30 -8.91
CA LEU A 249 -14.98 -1.28 -9.67
C LEU A 249 -13.58 -1.73 -10.07
N LEU A 250 -12.85 -2.40 -9.19
CA LEU A 250 -11.54 -2.94 -9.50
C LEU A 250 -11.60 -3.95 -10.64
N ARG A 251 -12.58 -4.86 -10.62
CA ARG A 251 -12.83 -5.82 -11.69
C ARG A 251 -13.15 -5.12 -12.99
N PHE A 252 -14.02 -4.11 -12.95
CA PHE A 252 -14.33 -3.29 -14.12
C PHE A 252 -13.08 -2.63 -14.71
N LEU A 253 -12.26 -1.97 -13.89
CA LEU A 253 -11.02 -1.33 -14.33
C LEU A 253 -10.04 -2.35 -14.95
N ARG A 254 -9.94 -3.54 -14.37
CA ARG A 254 -9.09 -4.61 -14.89
C ARG A 254 -9.59 -5.18 -16.23
N GLU A 255 -10.89 -5.44 -16.34
CA GLU A 255 -11.53 -6.04 -17.52
C GLU A 255 -11.67 -5.04 -18.68
N HIS A 256 -11.82 -3.75 -18.37
CA HIS A 256 -12.06 -2.66 -19.33
C HIS A 256 -10.84 -1.73 -19.49
N ARG A 257 -9.61 -2.26 -19.41
CA ARG A 257 -8.36 -1.46 -19.50
C ARG A 257 -8.31 -0.55 -20.72
N SER A 258 -8.81 -1.00 -21.88
CA SER A 258 -8.82 -0.21 -23.12
C SER A 258 -9.70 1.05 -23.07
N GLU A 259 -10.60 1.16 -22.08
CA GLU A 259 -11.47 2.33 -21.93
C GLU A 259 -10.77 3.51 -21.24
N TRP A 260 -9.73 3.24 -20.45
CA TRP A 260 -9.05 4.26 -19.65
C TRP A 260 -7.53 4.30 -19.85
N ALA A 261 -6.91 3.26 -20.42
CA ALA A 261 -5.49 3.24 -20.76
C ALA A 261 -5.29 3.48 -22.27
N ASP A 262 -4.53 4.53 -22.61
CA ASP A 262 -4.09 4.76 -23.98
C ASP A 262 -2.87 3.89 -24.28
N SER A 263 -3.02 2.95 -25.22
CA SER A 263 -1.92 2.09 -25.67
C SER A 263 -0.70 2.87 -26.17
N GLY A 264 -0.88 4.09 -26.69
CA GLY A 264 0.21 4.96 -27.13
C GLY A 264 1.01 5.55 -25.96
N ILE A 265 0.35 5.91 -24.86
CA ILE A 265 1.01 6.41 -23.65
C ILE A 265 1.72 5.25 -22.93
N ASP A 266 1.07 4.09 -22.82
CA ASP A 266 1.69 2.88 -22.27
C ASP A 266 2.90 2.44 -23.12
N ALA A 267 2.81 2.56 -24.45
CA ALA A 267 3.93 2.33 -25.36
C ALA A 267 5.09 3.31 -25.12
N TYR A 268 4.78 4.59 -24.95
CA TYR A 268 5.77 5.62 -24.67
C TYR A 268 6.46 5.38 -23.32
N ALA A 269 5.69 5.09 -22.27
CA ALA A 269 6.22 4.78 -20.95
C ALA A 269 7.11 3.53 -20.99
N ALA A 270 6.68 2.47 -21.67
CA ALA A 270 7.47 1.25 -21.86
C ALA A 270 8.73 1.48 -22.73
N ALA A 271 8.65 2.33 -23.74
CA ALA A 271 9.81 2.68 -24.57
C ALA A 271 10.80 3.60 -23.84
N ALA A 272 10.31 4.50 -22.98
CA ALA A 272 11.14 5.32 -22.11
C ALA A 272 11.94 4.45 -21.12
N VAL A 273 11.34 3.37 -20.62
CA VAL A 273 12.04 2.33 -19.82
C VAL A 273 13.17 1.64 -20.62
N LYS A 274 13.04 1.52 -21.95
CA LYS A 274 14.05 0.92 -22.84
C LYS A 274 15.14 1.91 -23.33
N ALA A 275 15.14 3.16 -22.85
CA ALA A 275 16.10 4.21 -23.24
C ALA A 275 16.18 4.47 -24.76
N ALA A 276 15.09 4.29 -25.51
CA ALA A 276 15.02 4.64 -26.92
C ALA A 276 14.56 6.11 -27.09
N PRO A 277 15.07 6.87 -28.09
CA PRO A 277 14.60 8.22 -28.36
C PRO A 277 13.15 8.17 -28.87
N CYS A 278 12.19 8.46 -27.99
CA CYS A 278 10.78 8.50 -28.35
C CYS A 278 10.25 9.92 -28.26
N ALA A 279 9.68 10.40 -29.36
CA ALA A 279 8.84 11.59 -29.35
C ALA A 279 7.52 11.27 -28.64
N LEU A 280 6.94 12.23 -27.92
CA LEU A 280 5.57 12.15 -27.40
C LEU A 280 4.62 11.70 -28.55
N PRO A 281 3.94 10.55 -28.44
CA PRO A 281 2.95 10.20 -29.44
C PRO A 281 1.79 11.18 -29.32
N VAL A 282 1.50 11.88 -30.42
CA VAL A 282 0.25 12.61 -30.57
C VAL A 282 -0.89 11.61 -30.41
N ALA A 283 -1.83 11.87 -29.50
CA ALA A 283 -3.01 11.04 -29.29
C ALA A 283 -3.67 10.71 -30.63
N ARG A 284 -3.60 9.45 -31.04
CA ARG A 284 -4.33 8.94 -32.20
C ARG A 284 -5.17 7.79 -31.72
N THR A 285 -6.48 7.96 -31.86
CA THR A 285 -7.48 6.94 -31.60
C THR A 285 -7.21 5.74 -32.52
N GLY A 286 -6.51 4.75 -32.00
CA GLY A 286 -6.15 3.50 -32.67
C GLY A 286 -6.68 2.31 -31.86
N CYS A 287 -7.29 1.35 -32.55
CA CYS A 287 -7.90 0.18 -31.94
C CYS A 287 -6.84 -0.71 -31.28
N VAL A 288 -7.05 -1.04 -30.01
CA VAL A 288 -6.21 -1.96 -29.23
C VAL A 288 -6.32 -3.37 -29.83
N GLY A 289 -5.17 -3.99 -30.15
CA GLY A 289 -5.10 -5.42 -30.42
C GLY A 289 -5.35 -6.23 -29.16
N GLY A 290 -5.65 -7.53 -29.29
CA GLY A 290 -6.00 -8.40 -28.16
C GLY A 290 -5.02 -8.27 -26.97
N GLN A 291 -5.57 -8.36 -25.76
CA GLN A 291 -4.76 -8.42 -24.54
C GLN A 291 -4.53 -9.89 -24.15
N VAL A 292 -3.28 -10.26 -23.88
CA VAL A 292 -2.94 -11.59 -23.36
C VAL A 292 -2.45 -11.45 -21.93
N ILE A 293 -3.18 -12.05 -20.99
CA ILE A 293 -2.87 -12.06 -19.56
C ILE A 293 -2.14 -13.36 -19.21
N LEU A 294 -0.93 -13.24 -18.67
CA LEU A 294 -0.09 -14.35 -18.23
C LEU A 294 0.02 -14.34 -16.69
N PRO A 295 -0.64 -15.27 -15.98
CA PRO A 295 -0.64 -15.28 -14.52
C PRO A 295 0.72 -15.73 -13.93
N LEU A 296 1.33 -14.87 -13.10
CA LEU A 296 2.62 -15.10 -12.44
C LEU A 296 2.49 -15.71 -11.05
N ALA A 297 1.57 -15.28 -10.19
CA ALA A 297 1.36 -15.95 -8.90
C ALA A 297 0.04 -15.55 -8.27
N HIS A 298 -0.44 -16.41 -7.38
CA HIS A 298 -1.53 -16.14 -6.45
C HIS A 298 -0.98 -16.30 -5.03
N THR A 299 -1.38 -15.42 -4.13
CA THR A 299 -1.13 -15.59 -2.69
C THR A 299 -1.98 -16.73 -2.12
N ILE A 300 -1.60 -17.21 -0.93
CA ILE A 300 -2.13 -18.42 -0.27
C ILE A 300 -3.67 -18.42 -0.13
N GLU A 301 -4.30 -17.25 -0.13
CA GLU A 301 -5.75 -17.06 0.03
C GLU A 301 -6.41 -16.45 -1.23
N ASN A 302 -5.72 -16.40 -2.38
CA ASN A 302 -6.15 -15.75 -3.64
C ASN A 302 -6.51 -14.25 -3.52
N GLU A 303 -6.18 -13.61 -2.40
CA GLU A 303 -6.53 -12.20 -2.17
C GLU A 303 -5.76 -11.25 -3.07
N GLU A 304 -4.51 -11.60 -3.35
CA GLU A 304 -3.62 -10.88 -4.25
C GLU A 304 -3.03 -11.84 -5.28
N PHE A 305 -3.00 -11.38 -6.53
CA PHE A 305 -2.35 -12.08 -7.62
C PHE A 305 -1.54 -11.11 -8.49
N MET A 306 -0.51 -11.67 -9.11
CA MET A 306 0.40 -10.95 -9.99
C MET A 306 0.34 -11.56 -11.39
N GLU A 307 0.32 -10.69 -12.41
CA GLU A 307 0.14 -11.06 -13.81
C GLU A 307 1.07 -10.21 -14.69
N VAL A 308 1.43 -10.74 -15.86
CA VAL A 308 1.99 -9.95 -16.95
C VAL A 308 0.90 -9.77 -17.99
N VAL A 309 0.57 -8.51 -18.29
CA VAL A 309 -0.34 -8.15 -19.37
C VAL A 309 0.51 -7.80 -20.58
N ARG A 310 0.39 -8.58 -21.64
CA ARG A 310 0.94 -8.24 -22.96
C ARG A 310 -0.13 -7.47 -23.74
N LEU A 311 0.23 -6.27 -24.16
CA LEU A 311 -0.59 -5.43 -25.04
C LEU A 311 -0.03 -5.53 -26.45
N ASP A 312 -0.83 -6.06 -27.37
CA ASP A 312 -0.47 -6.10 -28.78
C ASP A 312 -0.71 -4.71 -29.40
N ASN A 313 0.36 -4.09 -29.89
CA ASN A 313 0.27 -2.80 -30.56
C ASN A 313 -0.08 -3.02 -32.04
N ILE A 314 -1.34 -2.81 -32.43
CA ILE A 314 -1.72 -2.74 -33.85
C ILE A 314 -1.43 -1.32 -34.35
N SER A 315 -0.16 -1.01 -34.58
CA SER A 315 0.19 0.17 -35.35
C SER A 315 -0.04 -0.12 -36.84
N HIS A 316 -1.06 0.48 -37.43
CA HIS A 316 -1.19 0.52 -38.88
C HIS A 316 0.01 1.29 -39.46
N PHE A 317 0.82 0.55 -40.23
CA PHE A 317 2.02 0.92 -40.96
C PHE A 317 2.12 2.39 -41.41
N ARG A 318 3.29 2.98 -41.14
CA ARG A 318 3.90 3.94 -42.06
C ARG A 318 5.28 3.40 -42.45
N GLU A 319 5.53 3.37 -43.75
CA GLU A 319 6.83 3.09 -44.36
C GLU A 319 7.88 4.03 -43.76
N ASP A 320 8.62 3.51 -42.78
CA ASP A 320 10.08 3.57 -42.69
C ASP A 320 10.48 3.19 -41.26
N MET A 321 10.58 1.86 -41.09
CA MET A 321 11.46 1.18 -40.15
C MET A 321 11.32 1.54 -38.67
N PHE A 322 10.37 0.92 -37.94
CA PHE A 322 10.57 0.47 -36.55
C PHE A 322 9.56 -0.66 -36.23
N MET A 323 10.04 -1.76 -35.65
CA MET A 323 9.30 -3.00 -35.39
C MET A 323 8.10 -2.79 -34.45
N PRO A 324 6.98 -3.54 -34.60
CA PRO A 324 5.94 -3.57 -33.58
C PRO A 324 6.55 -4.12 -32.28
N ALA A 325 6.71 -3.26 -31.29
CA ALA A 325 7.20 -3.65 -29.98
C ALA A 325 6.01 -4.02 -29.10
N ASP A 326 5.92 -5.29 -28.73
CA ASP A 326 5.00 -5.74 -27.70
C ASP A 326 5.29 -4.98 -26.39
N ILE A 327 4.23 -4.50 -25.74
CA ILE A 327 4.31 -3.80 -24.46
C ILE A 327 3.93 -4.81 -23.38
N PHE A 328 4.76 -4.89 -22.35
CA PHE A 328 4.52 -5.77 -21.21
C PHE A 328 4.30 -4.91 -19.97
N LEU A 329 3.20 -5.17 -19.27
CA LEU A 329 2.90 -4.56 -17.98
C LEU A 329 2.96 -5.64 -16.91
N LEU A 330 3.74 -5.41 -15.88
CA LEU A 330 3.64 -6.16 -14.64
C LEU A 330 2.50 -5.60 -13.82
N GLN A 331 1.55 -6.44 -13.40
CA GLN A 331 0.33 -6.02 -12.73
C GLN A 331 0.13 -6.81 -11.42
N VAL A 332 -0.23 -6.10 -10.36
CA VAL A 332 -0.66 -6.63 -9.07
C VAL A 332 -2.09 -6.20 -8.82
N CYS A 333 -2.96 -7.18 -8.53
CA CYS A 333 -4.34 -6.96 -8.15
C CYS A 333 -4.57 -7.48 -6.74
N SER A 334 -5.27 -6.73 -5.90
CA SER A 334 -5.67 -7.12 -4.55
C SER A 334 -7.12 -6.76 -4.28
N GLY A 335 -7.85 -7.56 -3.50
CA GLY A 335 -9.23 -7.25 -3.10
C GLY A 335 -10.26 -7.40 -4.24
N VAL A 336 -10.04 -8.40 -5.11
CA VAL A 336 -10.92 -8.70 -6.26
C VAL A 336 -12.20 -9.44 -5.85
N ASP A 337 -12.15 -10.15 -4.71
CA ASP A 337 -13.27 -10.88 -4.13
C ASP A 337 -13.94 -10.05 -3.02
N GLU A 338 -15.26 -9.86 -3.11
CA GLU A 338 -16.05 -9.16 -2.09
C GLU A 338 -16.08 -9.89 -0.75
N THR A 339 -15.86 -11.21 -0.76
CA THR A 339 -15.89 -12.05 0.43
C THR A 339 -14.55 -12.12 1.15
N ALA A 340 -13.48 -11.64 0.51
CA ALA A 340 -12.14 -11.60 1.08
C ALA A 340 -12.00 -10.46 2.09
N VAL A 341 -11.29 -10.72 3.19
CA VAL A 341 -11.04 -9.74 4.26
C VAL A 341 -9.92 -8.78 3.81
N GLY A 342 -10.26 -7.82 2.95
CA GLY A 342 -9.35 -6.81 2.41
C GLY A 342 -9.64 -5.41 2.98
N ALA A 343 -8.58 -4.64 3.27
CA ALA A 343 -8.69 -3.24 3.67
C ALA A 343 -8.97 -2.30 2.50
N CYS A 344 -8.58 -2.69 1.28
CA CYS A 344 -8.78 -1.94 0.06
C CYS A 344 -8.66 -2.85 -1.17
N ALA A 345 -9.25 -2.43 -2.28
CA ALA A 345 -9.06 -3.02 -3.60
C ALA A 345 -7.98 -2.23 -4.35
N GLU A 346 -6.97 -2.89 -4.90
CA GLU A 346 -5.83 -2.24 -5.55
C GLU A 346 -5.51 -2.88 -6.91
N LEU A 347 -5.23 -2.04 -7.90
CA LEU A 347 -4.76 -2.44 -9.24
C LEU A 347 -3.53 -1.59 -9.53
N ILE A 348 -2.34 -2.15 -9.34
CA ILE A 348 -1.06 -1.46 -9.52
C ILE A 348 -0.32 -2.14 -10.66
N PHE A 349 0.16 -1.36 -11.62
CA PHE A 349 0.90 -1.86 -12.77
C PHE A 349 2.11 -1.00 -13.09
N ALA A 350 3.13 -1.61 -13.69
CA ALA A 350 4.30 -0.90 -14.19
C ALA A 350 4.74 -1.48 -15.53
N PRO A 351 5.23 -0.65 -16.48
CA PRO A 351 5.83 -1.15 -17.70
C PRO A 351 7.12 -1.92 -17.42
N ILE A 352 7.29 -3.04 -18.10
CA ILE A 352 8.48 -3.88 -18.03
C ILE A 352 8.99 -4.20 -19.44
N ASP A 353 10.28 -4.52 -19.54
CA ASP A 353 10.85 -5.04 -20.79
C ASP A 353 10.71 -6.58 -20.86
N ALA A 354 10.75 -7.15 -22.06
CA ALA A 354 10.74 -8.59 -22.27
C ALA A 354 11.93 -9.30 -21.58
N SER A 355 13.04 -8.59 -21.37
CA SER A 355 14.22 -9.07 -20.66
C SER A 355 14.20 -8.82 -19.14
N PHE A 356 13.04 -8.42 -18.58
CA PHE A 356 12.85 -7.97 -17.20
C PHE A 356 13.71 -8.74 -16.18
N SER A 357 14.58 -8.00 -15.49
CA SER A 357 15.34 -8.50 -14.35
C SER A 357 14.67 -8.12 -13.03
N ASP A 358 14.85 -8.95 -11.99
CA ASP A 358 14.26 -8.74 -10.67
C ASP A 358 14.66 -7.41 -10.02
N ASP A 359 15.76 -6.76 -10.48
CA ASP A 359 16.29 -5.50 -9.95
C ASP A 359 15.96 -4.28 -10.84
N ALA A 360 15.30 -4.45 -11.98
CA ALA A 360 14.96 -3.34 -12.86
C ALA A 360 14.05 -2.33 -12.13
N PRO A 361 14.31 -1.01 -12.21
CA PRO A 361 13.46 -0.01 -11.58
C PRO A 361 12.06 -0.03 -12.21
N LEU A 362 11.06 0.20 -11.35
CA LEU A 362 9.65 0.17 -11.74
C LEU A 362 9.06 1.57 -11.61
N LEU A 363 8.25 1.96 -12.57
CA LEU A 363 7.44 3.18 -12.55
C LEU A 363 5.97 2.78 -12.40
N PRO A 364 5.52 2.46 -11.17
CA PRO A 364 4.16 2.00 -10.94
C PRO A 364 3.14 3.13 -11.10
N SER A 365 2.00 2.77 -11.65
CA SER A 365 0.77 3.54 -11.73
C SER A 365 -0.40 2.63 -11.36
N GLY A 366 -1.55 3.17 -11.01
CA GLY A 366 -2.65 2.30 -10.61
C GLY A 366 -3.78 3.03 -9.93
N PHE A 367 -4.66 2.21 -9.34
CA PHE A 367 -5.82 2.64 -8.61
C PHE A 367 -5.86 1.95 -7.25
N ARG A 368 -6.19 2.72 -6.22
CA ARG A 368 -6.51 2.21 -4.88
C ARG A 368 -7.92 2.65 -4.51
N ILE A 369 -8.77 1.69 -4.17
CA ILE A 369 -10.16 1.95 -3.77
C ILE A 369 -10.34 1.47 -2.32
N ILE A 370 -10.57 2.41 -1.41
CA ILE A 370 -10.73 2.14 0.02
C ILE A 370 -12.19 2.37 0.39
N PRO A 371 -12.92 1.35 0.88
CA PRO A 371 -14.25 1.58 1.42
C PRO A 371 -14.15 2.47 2.65
N VAL A 372 -14.94 3.53 2.67
CA VAL A 372 -15.13 4.39 3.83
C VAL A 372 -16.39 3.92 4.52
N ASP A 373 -16.24 3.23 5.64
CA ASP A 373 -17.36 2.88 6.48
C ASP A 373 -18.07 4.18 6.88
N SER A 374 -19.30 4.36 6.41
CA SER A 374 -20.16 5.37 7.00
C SER A 374 -20.44 4.88 8.41
N THR A 375 -19.83 5.51 9.40
CA THR A 375 -20.31 5.41 10.78
C THR A 375 -21.81 5.66 10.69
N LYS A 376 -22.60 4.62 11.01
CA LYS A 376 -23.99 4.87 11.38
C LYS A 376 -23.93 5.98 12.42
N ASP A 377 -24.82 6.96 12.32
CA ASP A 377 -25.15 7.83 13.44
C ASP A 377 -25.58 6.91 14.60
N VAL A 378 -24.60 6.38 15.33
CA VAL A 378 -24.79 5.82 16.64
C VAL A 378 -25.06 7.07 17.46
N SER A 379 -26.35 7.33 17.66
CA SER A 379 -26.86 8.26 18.66
C SER A 379 -25.83 8.39 19.78
N SER A 380 -25.21 9.56 19.86
CA SER A 380 -24.20 9.91 20.87
C SER A 380 -24.47 9.19 22.20
N PRO A 381 -23.51 8.45 22.80
CA PRO A 381 -23.69 8.08 24.19
C PRO A 381 -23.60 9.40 24.94
N LYS A 382 -24.75 9.86 25.44
CA LYS A 382 -24.82 10.98 26.37
C LYS A 382 -23.80 10.70 27.46
N CYS A 383 -22.84 11.62 27.55
CA CYS A 383 -22.10 11.92 28.76
C CYS A 383 -23.05 11.88 29.96
N THR A 384 -22.55 11.36 31.09
CA THR A 384 -23.16 11.27 32.42
C THR A 384 -24.39 10.37 32.57
N LEU A 385 -24.24 9.30 33.37
CA LEU A 385 -25.12 8.88 34.49
C LEU A 385 -24.55 7.57 35.08
N ASP A 386 -23.79 7.66 36.16
CA ASP A 386 -24.24 7.57 37.56
C ASP A 386 -24.34 6.11 38.04
N LEU A 387 -23.44 5.76 38.96
CA LEU A 387 -23.27 4.44 39.56
C LEU A 387 -24.37 4.19 40.59
N THR A 388 -25.62 3.96 40.17
CA THR A 388 -26.67 3.34 41.02
C THR A 388 -27.94 3.07 40.21
N SER A 389 -28.07 1.87 39.65
CA SER A 389 -29.38 1.22 39.39
C SER A 389 -29.19 -0.22 38.90
N ALA A 390 -28.44 -1.01 39.66
CA ALA A 390 -28.59 -2.46 39.60
C ALA A 390 -29.70 -2.82 40.58
N LEU A 391 -30.91 -3.06 40.07
CA LEU A 391 -31.96 -3.95 40.61
C LEU A 391 -33.23 -3.72 39.80
N GLU A 392 -33.51 -4.60 38.83
CA GLU A 392 -34.84 -5.19 38.65
C GLU A 392 -34.79 -6.36 37.66
N VAL A 393 -35.62 -7.36 37.96
CA VAL A 393 -35.61 -8.75 37.49
C VAL A 393 -36.82 -9.01 36.60
N GLY A 394 -36.65 -9.83 35.55
CA GLY A 394 -37.73 -10.48 34.77
C GLY A 394 -38.13 -9.70 33.51
N GLN A 395 -38.54 -10.29 32.38
CA GLN A 395 -38.99 -11.64 32.04
C GLN A 395 -38.77 -11.88 30.53
N THR A 396 -38.73 -13.16 30.19
CA THR A 396 -38.71 -13.78 28.85
C THR A 396 -39.75 -13.26 27.86
N GLY A 397 -39.35 -13.09 26.59
CA GLY A 397 -40.27 -12.91 25.47
C GLY A 397 -39.61 -13.21 24.12
N ASN A 398 -39.82 -14.44 23.62
CA ASN A 398 -39.45 -14.88 22.28
C ASN A 398 -40.08 -13.99 21.19
N LYS A 399 -39.28 -13.45 20.27
CA LYS A 399 -39.73 -13.10 18.92
C LYS A 399 -38.68 -13.54 17.90
N ALA A 400 -39.06 -14.52 17.10
CA ALA A 400 -38.46 -14.80 15.82
C ALA A 400 -38.60 -13.57 14.90
N LEU A 401 -37.52 -13.19 14.22
CA LEU A 401 -37.52 -12.22 13.14
C LEU A 401 -36.59 -12.73 12.05
N GLY A 402 -37.18 -13.47 11.11
CA GLY A 402 -36.76 -13.36 9.72
C GLY A 402 -37.14 -11.95 9.26
N GLY A 403 -36.19 -11.27 8.63
CA GLY A 403 -36.37 -9.93 8.11
C GLY A 403 -35.18 -9.59 7.23
N ASP A 404 -35.39 -9.75 5.92
CA ASP A 404 -34.57 -9.18 4.87
C ASP A 404 -34.20 -7.73 5.23
N SER A 405 -32.94 -7.50 5.58
CA SER A 405 -32.39 -6.15 5.61
C SER A 405 -31.79 -5.86 4.24
N ASN A 406 -32.65 -5.63 3.26
CA ASN A 406 -32.33 -4.83 2.08
C ASN A 406 -32.28 -3.35 2.49
N ALA A 407 -31.41 -3.05 3.47
CA ALA A 407 -31.10 -1.69 3.89
C ALA A 407 -29.97 -1.23 2.98
N GLY A 408 -30.29 -0.34 2.03
CA GLY A 408 -29.29 0.30 1.17
C GLY A 408 -28.23 0.99 2.02
N ASN A 409 -27.13 0.29 2.29
CA ASN A 409 -25.94 0.90 2.83
C ASN A 409 -25.41 1.83 1.73
N ASN A 410 -25.43 3.13 1.98
CA ASN A 410 -24.69 4.09 1.16
C ASN A 410 -23.19 3.81 1.34
N HIS A 411 -22.67 2.81 0.62
CA HIS A 411 -21.25 2.48 0.63
C HIS A 411 -20.50 3.61 -0.05
N LYS A 412 -19.73 4.38 0.73
CA LYS A 412 -18.79 5.37 0.21
C LYS A 412 -17.43 4.71 0.05
N SER A 413 -16.72 5.03 -1.01
CA SER A 413 -15.36 4.58 -1.23
C SER A 413 -14.52 5.77 -1.67
N VAL A 414 -13.23 5.76 -1.38
CA VAL A 414 -12.30 6.76 -1.90
C VAL A 414 -11.40 6.04 -2.88
N MET A 415 -11.37 6.55 -4.11
CA MET A 415 -10.47 6.09 -5.16
C MET A 415 -9.31 7.07 -5.27
N THR A 416 -8.09 6.55 -5.24
CA THR A 416 -6.84 7.28 -5.44
C THR A 416 -6.12 6.76 -6.67
#